data_AF-A0A2E3HQ08-F1
#
_entry.id   AF-A0A2E3HQ08-F1
#
_cell.length_a   1.000
_cell.length_b   1.000
_cell.length_c   1.000
_cell.angle_alpha   90.00
_cell.angle_beta   90.00
_cell.angle_gamma   90.00
#
_symmetry.space_group_name_H-M   'P 1'
#
loop_
_entity.id
_entity.type
_entity.pdbx_description
1 polymer ?
#
loop_
_entity_poly.entity_id
_entity_poly.type
_entity_poly.pdbx_seq_one_letter_code
_entity_poly.pdbx_strand_id
1 'polypeptide(L)'
;MASTSSYYKSNPAAKQRRLKQQRKYNKTEKGLALRVNANRLNRQLGTYGNGDGKDAAHYKGSTTKGRLQKASTNRKSRLKIRKT
;
A
#
# COMPACT_ATOMS: atom_id res chain seq x y z
N MET A 1 16.32 5.91 -12.42
CA MET A 1 14.87 6.23 -12.55
C MET A 1 14.46 7.14 -11.40
N ALA A 2 13.84 8.29 -11.67
CA ALA A 2 13.26 9.12 -10.61
C ALA A 2 12.23 8.31 -9.80
N SER A 3 12.23 8.45 -8.47
CA SER A 3 11.24 7.77 -7.64
C SER A 3 9.83 8.19 -8.06
N THR A 4 8.85 7.29 -7.97
CA THR A 4 7.44 7.62 -8.24
C THR A 4 6.99 8.83 -7.41
N SER A 5 7.54 9.00 -6.20
CA SER A 5 7.30 10.16 -5.34
C SER A 5 7.79 11.46 -5.98
N SER A 6 9.01 11.48 -6.50
CA SER A 6 9.59 12.65 -7.19
C SER A 6 8.75 13.06 -8.39
N TYR A 7 8.31 12.09 -9.21
CA TYR A 7 7.44 12.37 -10.37
C TYR A 7 6.15 13.09 -9.96
N TYR A 8 5.41 12.58 -8.98
CA TYR A 8 4.16 13.21 -8.55
C TYR A 8 4.35 14.52 -7.77
N LYS A 9 5.55 14.78 -7.23
CA LYS A 9 5.89 16.07 -6.62
C LYS A 9 6.08 17.16 -7.68
N SER A 10 6.78 16.85 -8.77
CA SER A 10 6.99 17.80 -9.88
C SER A 10 5.80 17.89 -10.86
N ASN A 11 4.85 16.96 -10.80
CA ASN A 11 3.69 16.88 -11.71
C ASN A 11 2.36 16.94 -10.93
N PRO A 12 1.93 18.12 -10.43
CA PRO A 12 0.73 18.25 -9.60
C PRO A 12 -0.55 17.79 -10.31
N ALA A 13 -0.70 18.07 -11.61
CA ALA A 13 -1.85 17.60 -12.38
C ALA A 13 -1.94 16.06 -12.43
N ALA A 14 -0.81 15.37 -12.63
CA ALA A 14 -0.75 13.91 -12.61
C ALA A 14 -1.08 13.35 -11.22
N LYS A 15 -0.58 14.00 -10.15
CA LYS A 15 -0.90 13.66 -8.76
C LYS A 15 -2.41 13.75 -8.52
N GLN A 16 -3.07 14.81 -8.97
CA GLN A 16 -4.52 14.98 -8.78
C GLN A 16 -5.32 13.89 -9.51
N ARG A 17 -4.96 13.57 -10.75
CA ARG A 17 -5.59 12.46 -11.51
C ARG A 17 -5.46 11.13 -10.76
N ARG A 18 -4.25 10.81 -10.28
CA ARG A 18 -3.99 9.59 -9.48
C ARG A 18 -4.83 9.57 -8.20
N LEU A 19 -4.92 10.69 -7.47
CA LEU A 19 -5.71 10.77 -6.25
C LEU A 19 -7.22 10.63 -6.51
N LYS A 20 -7.72 11.16 -7.63
CA LYS A 20 -9.13 10.97 -8.05
C LYS A 20 -9.41 9.49 -8.34
N GLN A 21 -8.53 8.84 -9.10
CA GLN A 21 -8.65 7.41 -9.40
C GLN A 21 -8.59 6.55 -8.12
N GLN A 22 -7.63 6.82 -7.24
CA GLN A 22 -7.48 6.11 -5.97
C GLN A 22 -8.73 6.27 -5.09
N ARG A 23 -9.29 7.47 -4.99
CA ARG A 23 -10.54 7.74 -4.25
C ARG A 23 -11.70 6.94 -4.82
N LYS A 24 -11.85 6.88 -6.15
CA LYS A 24 -12.89 6.07 -6.80
C LYS A 24 -12.71 4.58 -6.51
N TYR A 25 -11.49 4.06 -6.64
CA TYR A 25 -11.19 2.65 -6.34
C TYR A 25 -11.47 2.29 -4.89
N ASN A 26 -11.07 3.14 -3.94
CA ASN A 26 -11.27 2.90 -2.50
C ASN A 26 -12.75 2.88 -2.08
N LYS A 27 -13.66 3.37 -2.93
CA LYS A 27 -15.12 3.28 -2.72
C LYS A 27 -15.74 2.00 -3.28
N THR A 28 -15.02 1.26 -4.12
CA THR A 28 -15.48 -0.06 -4.58
C THR A 28 -15.45 -1.06 -3.43
N GLU A 29 -16.32 -2.07 -3.45
CA GLU A 29 -16.36 -3.13 -2.43
C GLU A 29 -14.99 -3.79 -2.25
N LYS A 30 -14.33 -4.12 -3.36
CA LYS A 30 -12.97 -4.68 -3.36
C LYS A 30 -11.95 -3.75 -2.71
N GLY A 31 -11.95 -2.46 -3.07
CA GLY A 31 -11.03 -1.48 -2.51
C GLY A 31 -11.28 -1.22 -1.02
N LEU A 32 -12.55 -1.20 -0.61
CA LEU A 32 -12.95 -1.06 0.78
C LEU A 32 -12.49 -2.25 1.62
N ALA A 33 -12.77 -3.47 1.17
CA ALA A 33 -12.37 -4.71 1.85
C ALA A 33 -10.84 -4.78 2.04
N LEU A 34 -10.07 -4.44 1.00
CA LEU A 34 -8.60 -4.43 1.09
C LEU A 34 -8.10 -3.44 2.15
N ARG A 35 -8.64 -2.21 2.18
CA ARG A 35 -8.22 -1.19 3.16
C ARG A 35 -8.63 -1.56 4.58
N VAL A 36 -9.85 -2.06 4.77
CA VAL A 36 -10.37 -2.47 6.08
C VAL A 36 -9.55 -3.61 6.64
N ASN A 37 -9.29 -4.66 5.85
CA ASN A 37 -8.54 -5.81 6.33
C ASN A 37 -7.07 -5.47 6.60
N ALA A 38 -6.43 -4.66 5.74
CA ALA A 38 -5.08 -4.19 5.99
C ALA A 38 -4.98 -3.39 7.30
N ASN A 39 -5.92 -2.48 7.56
CA ASN A 39 -5.96 -1.73 8.81
C ASN A 39 -6.23 -2.63 10.03
N ARG A 40 -7.14 -3.59 9.89
CA ARG A 40 -7.43 -4.58 10.93
C ARG A 40 -6.18 -5.39 11.27
N LEU A 41 -5.46 -5.88 10.26
CA LEU A 41 -4.24 -6.65 10.46
C LEU A 41 -3.13 -5.79 11.09
N ASN A 42 -2.95 -4.54 10.65
CA ASN A 42 -1.98 -3.62 11.29
C ASN A 42 -2.29 -3.40 12.78
N ARG A 43 -3.57 -3.29 13.16
CA ARG A 43 -3.98 -3.18 14.57
C ARG A 43 -3.72 -4.47 15.35
N GLN A 44 -4.07 -5.61 14.78
CA GLN A 44 -3.83 -6.94 15.39
C GLN A 44 -2.33 -7.20 15.63
N LEU A 45 -1.48 -6.75 14.70
CA LEU A 45 -0.03 -6.91 14.81
C LEU A 45 0.65 -5.78 15.61
N GLY A 46 -0.11 -4.82 16.16
CA GLY A 46 0.44 -3.74 16.98
C GLY A 46 1.30 -2.71 16.24
N THR A 47 1.22 -2.64 14.90
CA THR A 47 2.06 -1.75 14.05
C THR A 47 1.30 -0.52 13.55
N TYR A 48 0.00 -0.42 13.84
CA TYR A 48 -0.81 0.70 13.34
C TYR A 48 -0.41 2.02 14.02
N GLY A 49 0.27 2.89 13.26
CA GLY A 49 0.61 4.25 13.69
C GLY A 49 1.73 4.36 14.73
N ASN A 50 2.47 3.28 15.00
CA ASN A 50 3.50 3.23 16.04
C ASN A 50 4.91 3.69 15.58
N GLY A 51 5.11 3.96 14.30
CA GLY A 51 6.39 4.45 13.76
C GLY A 51 7.51 3.40 13.66
N ASP A 52 7.21 2.10 13.80
CA ASP A 52 8.22 1.03 13.83
C ASP A 52 8.89 0.69 12.48
N GLY A 53 8.50 1.38 11.40
CA GLY A 53 8.99 1.13 10.05
C GLY A 53 8.59 -0.24 9.46
N LYS A 54 7.59 -0.90 10.05
CA LYS A 54 7.01 -2.16 9.57
C LYS A 54 5.65 -1.90 8.94
N ASP A 55 5.27 -2.79 8.02
CA ASP A 55 3.94 -2.83 7.42
C ASP A 55 3.36 -4.24 7.67
N ALA A 56 2.04 -4.34 7.83
CA ALA A 56 1.36 -5.62 7.70
C ALA A 56 1.45 -6.14 6.25
N ALA A 57 2.04 -7.33 6.10
CA ALA A 57 2.17 -8.03 4.82
C ALA A 57 1.25 -9.26 4.82
N HIS A 58 0.22 -9.25 3.97
CA HIS A 58 -0.66 -10.40 3.79
C HIS A 58 0.08 -11.59 3.16
N TYR A 59 -0.27 -12.80 3.57
CA TYR A 59 0.20 -14.01 2.90
C TYR A 59 -0.37 -14.10 1.48
N LYS A 60 0.31 -14.84 0.59
CA LYS A 60 -0.17 -15.08 -0.78
C LYS A 60 -1.56 -15.73 -0.72
N GLY A 61 -2.52 -15.16 -1.43
CA GLY A 61 -3.91 -15.64 -1.45
C GLY A 61 -4.75 -15.22 -0.23
N SER A 62 -4.18 -14.60 0.80
CA SER A 62 -4.93 -14.12 1.94
C SER A 62 -5.23 -12.62 1.86
N THR A 63 -6.41 -12.24 2.32
CA THR A 63 -6.82 -10.85 2.51
C THR A 63 -6.95 -10.48 3.98
N THR A 64 -6.69 -11.41 4.91
CA THR A 64 -6.92 -11.21 6.36
C THR A 64 -5.78 -11.70 7.23
N LYS A 65 -4.99 -12.68 6.78
CA LYS A 65 -3.84 -13.23 7.51
C LYS A 65 -2.54 -12.68 6.93
N GLY A 66 -1.59 -12.39 7.82
CA GLY A 66 -0.28 -11.89 7.42
C GLY A 66 0.68 -11.79 8.59
N ARG A 67 1.77 -11.06 8.38
CA ARG A 67 2.86 -10.86 9.33
C ARG A 67 3.43 -9.46 9.23
N LEU A 68 4.23 -9.06 10.22
CA LEU A 68 5.04 -7.85 10.12
C LEU A 68 6.20 -8.06 9.14
N GLN A 69 6.44 -7.05 8.33
CA GLN A 69 7.58 -7.01 7.42
C GLN A 69 8.13 -5.59 7.36
N LYS A 70 9.46 -5.45 7.20
CA LYS A 70 10.08 -4.14 6.93
C LYS A 70 9.37 -3.48 5.75
N ALA A 71 9.00 -2.21 5.92
CA ALA A 71 8.22 -1.45 4.95
C ALA A 71 8.86 -1.46 3.55
N SER A 72 10.19 -1.29 3.48
CA SER A 72 10.94 -1.32 2.22
C SER A 72 10.79 -2.64 1.47
N THR A 73 10.86 -3.77 2.18
CA THR A 73 10.74 -5.11 1.59
C THR A 73 9.30 -5.38 1.14
N ASN A 74 8.30 -5.04 1.96
CA ASN A 74 6.89 -5.27 1.62
C ASN A 74 6.49 -4.44 0.38
N ARG A 75 6.77 -3.14 0.39
CA ARG A 75 6.42 -2.21 -0.70
C ARG A 75 7.11 -2.59 -2.02
N LYS A 76 8.37 -3.03 -1.97
CA LYS A 76 9.10 -3.51 -3.17
C LYS A 76 8.51 -4.80 -3.74
N SER A 77 8.05 -5.72 -2.88
CA SER A 77 7.48 -7.02 -3.29
C SER A 77 6.20 -6.92 -4.13
N ARG A 78 5.57 -5.74 -4.16
CA ARG A 78 4.32 -5.47 -4.88
C ARG A 78 4.53 -4.74 -6.20
N LEU A 79 5.77 -4.32 -6.50
CA LEU A 79 6.09 -3.67 -7.76
C LEU A 79 6.20 -4.73 -8.86
N LYS A 80 5.43 -4.55 -9.94
CA LYS A 80 5.63 -5.30 -11.19
C LYS A 80 6.79 -4.67 -11.96
N ILE A 81 8.01 -4.85 -11.47
CA ILE A 81 9.21 -4.44 -12.20
C ILE A 81 9.47 -5.55 -13.22
N ARG A 82 9.56 -5.21 -14.51
CA ARG A 82 10.14 -6.13 -15.50
C ARG A 82 11.56 -6.43 -15.03
N LYS A 83 11.86 -7.68 -14.68
CA LYS A 83 13.25 -8.08 -14.52
C LYS A 83 13.91 -7.87 -15.88
N THR A 84 14.85 -6.93 -15.94
CA THR A 84 15.84 -6.85 -17.02
C THR A 84 16.70 -8.10 -16.98
#